data_AF-A2BLU1-F1
#
_entry.id   AF-A2BLU1-F1
#
_cell.length_a   1.000
_cell.length_b   1.000
_cell.length_c   1.000
_cell.angle_alpha   90.00
_cell.angle_beta   90.00
_cell.angle_gamma   90.00
#
_symmetry.space_group_name_H-M   'P 1'
#
loop_
_entity.id
_entity.type
_entity.pdbx_description
1 polymer ?
#
loop_
_entity_poly.entity_id
_entity_poly.type
_entity_poly.pdbx_seq_one_letter_code
_entity_poly.pdbx_strand_id
1 'polypeptide(L)'
;MPRRLRIIGGLKAVEAIIEEYKRMIYHYNSLIAGTGYYLKPMHIVTRRTENGFKRYIYIGRYWWKVSYAGKKGKTSRIRWIYVGRDKPPELQNYPDPPRHPIEGLRFAAEGEDIILDEKTYQRFSWLFKGYRVEPVD
;
A
#
# COMPACT_ATOMS: atom_id res chain seq x y z
N MET A 1 7.08 9.78 22.20
CA MET A 1 6.56 9.13 20.98
C MET A 1 5.75 10.16 20.19
N PRO A 2 5.71 10.13 18.85
CA PRO A 2 4.85 11.03 18.10
C PRO A 2 3.38 10.80 18.49
N ARG A 3 2.63 11.88 18.69
CA ARG A 3 1.19 11.83 18.99
C ARG A 3 0.47 11.07 17.88
N ARG A 4 -0.43 10.17 18.27
CA ARG A 4 -1.25 9.38 17.35
C ARG A 4 -2.70 9.83 17.42
N LEU A 5 -3.38 9.71 16.29
CA LEU A 5 -4.79 10.06 16.13
C LEU A 5 -5.53 8.84 15.58
N ARG A 6 -6.74 8.60 16.10
CA ARG A 6 -7.70 7.63 15.60
C ARG A 6 -8.80 8.36 14.84
N ILE A 7 -9.14 7.85 13.67
CA ILE A 7 -10.18 8.35 12.79
C ILE A 7 -11.26 7.29 12.71
N ILE A 8 -12.40 7.58 13.33
CA ILE A 8 -13.50 6.62 13.50
C ILE A 8 -14.15 6.36 12.13
N GLY A 9 -14.18 5.10 11.69
CA GLY A 9 -14.66 4.71 10.36
C GLY A 9 -13.80 5.19 9.20
N GLY A 10 -12.60 5.72 9.47
CA GLY A 10 -11.74 6.38 8.48
C GLY A 10 -11.31 5.50 7.31
N LEU A 11 -11.42 4.17 7.41
CA LEU A 11 -11.06 3.25 6.34
C LEU A 11 -11.89 3.48 5.07
N LYS A 12 -13.18 3.82 5.24
CA LYS A 12 -14.09 4.14 4.13
C LYS A 12 -13.60 5.31 3.28
N ALA A 13 -12.92 6.28 3.89
CA ALA A 13 -12.38 7.44 3.18
C ALA A 13 -11.26 7.09 2.19
N VAL A 14 -10.52 6.00 2.44
CA VAL A 14 -9.36 5.62 1.62
C VAL A 14 -9.65 4.47 0.66
N GLU A 15 -10.65 3.63 0.96
CA GLU A 15 -10.96 2.42 0.19
C GLU A 15 -11.26 2.73 -1.28
N ALA A 16 -12.12 3.71 -1.57
CA ALA A 16 -12.48 4.06 -2.95
C ALA A 16 -11.25 4.50 -3.77
N ILE A 17 -10.40 5.34 -3.17
CA ILE A 17 -9.16 5.85 -3.79
C ILE A 17 -8.17 4.71 -4.03
N ILE A 18 -8.05 3.79 -3.08
CA ILE A 18 -7.19 2.61 -3.17
C ILE A 18 -7.65 1.67 -4.28
N GLU A 19 -8.96 1.39 -4.36
CA GLU A 19 -9.50 0.47 -5.37
C GLU A 19 -9.36 1.04 -6.79
N GLU A 20 -9.56 2.34 -6.96
CA GLU A 20 -9.29 3.00 -8.23
C GLU A 20 -7.81 2.91 -8.63
N TYR A 21 -6.91 3.24 -7.70
CA TYR A 21 -5.48 3.18 -7.98
C TYR A 21 -4.98 1.75 -8.25
N LYS A 22 -5.53 0.74 -7.56
CA LYS A 22 -5.27 -0.67 -7.85
C LYS A 22 -5.58 -0.98 -9.30
N ARG A 23 -6.74 -0.56 -9.84
CA ARG A 23 -7.10 -0.78 -11.25
C ARG A 23 -6.08 -0.18 -12.22
N MET A 24 -5.62 1.05 -11.95
CA MET A 24 -4.58 1.69 -12.76
C MET A 24 -3.25 0.92 -12.72
N ILE A 25 -2.88 0.40 -11.54
CA ILE A 25 -1.66 -0.40 -11.36
C ILE A 25 -1.78 -1.78 -12.02
N TYR A 26 -2.97 -2.40 -12.02
CA TYR A 26 -3.20 -3.62 -12.79
C TYR A 26 -3.00 -3.39 -14.29
N HIS A 27 -3.57 -2.30 -14.83
CA HIS A 27 -3.34 -1.92 -16.22
C HIS A 27 -1.86 -1.67 -16.51
N TYR A 28 -1.19 -0.86 -15.67
CA TYR A 28 0.24 -0.62 -15.81
C TYR A 28 1.09 -1.91 -15.77
N ASN A 29 0.82 -2.82 -14.83
CA ASN A 29 1.51 -4.11 -14.74
C ASN A 29 1.33 -4.98 -16.00
N SER A 30 0.23 -4.81 -16.74
CA SER A 30 0.05 -5.49 -18.02
C SER A 30 0.98 -4.94 -19.11
N LEU A 31 1.29 -3.64 -19.09
CA LEU A 31 2.21 -3.00 -20.04
C LEU A 31 3.67 -3.43 -19.83
N ILE A 32 4.04 -3.77 -18.59
CA ILE A 32 5.37 -4.26 -18.24
C ILE A 32 5.42 -5.79 -18.11
N ALA A 33 4.38 -6.49 -18.56
CA ALA A 33 4.33 -7.95 -18.47
C ALA A 33 5.52 -8.59 -19.21
N GLY A 34 6.08 -9.66 -18.64
CA GLY A 34 7.24 -10.33 -19.20
C GLY A 34 8.61 -9.72 -18.84
N THR A 35 8.66 -8.51 -18.30
CA THR A 35 9.92 -7.88 -17.83
C THR A 35 10.50 -8.52 -16.56
N GLY A 36 9.71 -9.35 -15.87
CA GLY A 36 10.07 -9.88 -14.56
C GLY A 36 9.91 -8.86 -13.43
N TYR A 37 9.34 -7.69 -13.68
CA TYR A 37 9.02 -6.69 -12.67
C TYR A 37 7.51 -6.60 -12.40
N TYR A 38 7.17 -6.26 -11.16
CA TYR A 38 5.80 -6.06 -10.71
C TYR A 38 5.74 -4.91 -9.72
N LEU A 39 4.80 -3.99 -9.93
CA LEU A 39 4.56 -2.87 -9.04
C LEU A 39 3.37 -3.15 -8.13
N LYS A 40 3.61 -3.12 -6.80
CA LYS A 40 2.54 -3.14 -5.80
C LYS A 40 2.11 -1.70 -5.44
N PRO A 41 0.80 -1.44 -5.30
CA PRO A 41 0.25 -0.11 -4.98
C PRO A 41 0.38 0.26 -3.49
N MET A 42 0.71 -0.71 -2.65
CA MET A 42 0.87 -0.54 -1.21
C MET A 42 1.66 -1.71 -0.61
N HIS A 43 2.19 -1.50 0.58
CA HIS A 43 2.72 -2.55 1.44
C HIS A 43 1.80 -2.74 2.65
N ILE A 44 1.47 -3.99 2.98
CA ILE A 44 0.59 -4.34 4.10
C ILE A 44 1.36 -5.30 5.02
N VAL A 45 1.44 -4.96 6.30
CA VAL A 45 1.95 -5.83 7.37
C VAL A 45 0.80 -6.17 8.30
N THR A 46 0.49 -7.46 8.44
CA THR A 46 -0.55 -7.93 9.35
C THR A 46 0.08 -8.47 10.63
N ARG A 47 -0.38 -8.01 11.80
CA ARG A 47 0.04 -8.49 13.11
C ARG A 47 -1.16 -9.04 13.88
N ARG A 48 -1.00 -10.22 14.47
CA ARG A 48 -1.97 -10.78 15.42
C ARG A 48 -1.89 -10.03 16.75
N THR A 49 -3.04 -9.72 17.33
CA THR A 49 -3.23 -9.05 18.61
C THR A 49 -4.24 -9.84 19.45
N GLU A 50 -4.36 -9.52 20.74
CA GLU A 50 -5.35 -10.16 21.63
C GLU A 50 -6.79 -9.96 21.11
N ASN A 51 -7.05 -8.82 20.47
CA ASN A 51 -8.38 -8.43 19.96
C ASN A 51 -8.57 -8.69 18.45
N GLY A 52 -7.72 -9.54 17.83
CA GLY A 52 -7.82 -9.89 16.41
C GLY A 52 -6.58 -9.50 15.60
N PHE A 53 -6.76 -8.87 14.43
CA PHE A 53 -5.65 -8.51 13.54
C PHE A 53 -5.53 -6.99 13.38
N LYS A 54 -4.30 -6.49 13.52
CA LYS A 54 -3.92 -5.12 13.19
C LYS A 54 -3.17 -5.10 11.87
N ARG A 55 -3.60 -4.27 10.92
CA ARG A 55 -2.97 -4.13 9.60
C ARG A 55 -2.25 -2.79 9.51
N TYR A 56 -0.95 -2.79 9.28
CA TYR A 56 -0.19 -1.57 8.97
C TYR A 56 -0.11 -1.43 7.46
N ILE A 57 -0.68 -0.35 6.93
CA ILE A 57 -0.82 -0.08 5.52
C ILE A 57 0.05 1.11 5.16
N TYR A 58 0.90 0.93 4.16
CA TYR A 58 1.81 1.94 3.63
C TYR A 58 1.50 2.14 2.16
N ILE A 59 0.91 3.29 1.84
CA ILE A 59 0.49 3.62 0.47
C ILE A 59 1.66 4.19 -0.31
N GLY A 60 1.91 3.62 -1.49
CA GLY A 60 3.00 4.05 -2.36
C GLY A 60 3.42 2.97 -3.35
N ARG A 61 4.49 3.26 -4.08
CA ARG A 61 5.01 2.35 -5.12
C ARG A 61 6.07 1.44 -4.54
N TYR A 62 5.82 0.12 -4.62
CA TYR A 62 6.74 -0.90 -4.14
C TYR A 62 7.06 -1.84 -5.29
N TRP A 63 8.27 -1.73 -5.80
CA TRP A 63 8.74 -2.54 -6.91
C TRP A 63 9.25 -3.88 -6.43
N TRP A 64 8.90 -4.92 -7.18
CA TRP A 64 9.32 -6.28 -6.95
C TRP A 64 9.85 -6.90 -8.23
N LYS A 65 10.96 -7.63 -8.12
CA LYS A 65 11.41 -8.56 -9.15
C LYS A 65 10.79 -9.92 -8.87
N VAL A 66 10.15 -10.48 -9.89
CA VAL A 66 9.38 -11.71 -9.85
C VAL A 66 10.08 -12.71 -10.77
N SER A 67 10.63 -13.77 -10.19
CA SER A 67 11.34 -14.81 -10.95
C SER A 67 10.80 -16.19 -10.63
N TYR A 68 10.80 -17.07 -11.63
CA TYR A 68 10.49 -18.48 -11.42
C TYR A 68 11.57 -19.14 -10.56
N ALA A 69 11.14 -19.95 -9.58
CA ALA A 69 12.01 -20.60 -8.59
C ALA A 69 11.90 -22.14 -8.63
N GLY A 70 11.51 -22.68 -9.79
CA GLY A 70 11.31 -24.12 -9.98
C GLY A 70 9.92 -24.61 -9.56
N LYS A 71 9.79 -25.92 -9.36
CA LYS A 71 8.55 -26.59 -8.94
C LYS A 71 8.73 -27.29 -7.59
N LYS A 72 7.65 -27.37 -6.81
CA LYS A 72 7.52 -28.32 -5.69
C LYS A 72 6.34 -29.23 -6.00
N GLY A 73 6.63 -30.46 -6.43
CA GLY A 73 5.64 -31.34 -7.03
C GLY A 73 5.05 -30.74 -8.31
N LYS A 74 3.72 -30.63 -8.38
CA LYS A 74 3.01 -30.03 -9.53
C LYS A 74 2.91 -28.49 -9.48
N THR A 75 3.41 -27.86 -8.41
CA THR A 75 3.20 -26.41 -8.16
C THR A 75 4.44 -25.60 -8.54
N SER A 76 4.28 -24.63 -9.44
CA SER A 76 5.30 -23.63 -9.76
C SER A 76 5.56 -22.72 -8.56
N ARG A 77 6.83 -22.47 -8.24
CA ARG A 77 7.26 -21.54 -7.21
C ARG A 77 7.74 -20.25 -7.85
N ILE A 78 7.37 -19.14 -7.24
CA ILE A 78 7.78 -17.81 -7.65
C ILE A 78 8.55 -17.18 -6.50
N ARG A 79 9.71 -16.59 -6.80
CA ARG A 79 10.48 -15.78 -5.86
C ARG A 79 10.15 -14.31 -6.11
N TRP A 80 9.84 -13.61 -5.03
CA TRP A 80 9.61 -12.18 -5.01
C TRP A 80 10.77 -11.51 -4.30
N ILE A 81 11.44 -10.58 -4.97
CA ILE A 81 12.56 -9.82 -4.41
C ILE A 81 12.16 -8.35 -4.41
N TYR A 82 12.16 -7.72 -3.24
CA TYR A 82 11.87 -6.28 -3.15
C TYR A 82 13.03 -5.49 -3.74
N VAL A 83 12.76 -4.54 -4.65
CA VAL A 83 13.80 -3.75 -5.32
C VAL A 83 13.79 -2.27 -4.96
N GLY A 84 12.77 -1.81 -4.24
CA GLY A 84 12.71 -0.43 -3.76
C GLY A 84 11.41 0.29 -4.13
N ARG A 85 11.45 1.62 -4.06
CA ARG A 85 10.30 2.50 -4.38
C ARG A 85 10.43 3.19 -5.72
N ASP A 86 11.65 3.36 -6.20
CA ASP A 86 11.94 4.00 -7.48
C ASP A 86 11.79 3.01 -8.64
N LYS A 87 11.44 3.53 -9.81
CA LYS A 87 11.29 2.74 -11.03
C LYS A 87 12.63 2.05 -11.35
N PRO A 88 12.65 0.72 -11.56
CA PRO A 88 13.86 0.01 -11.93
C PRO A 88 14.47 0.59 -13.23
N PRO A 89 15.79 0.78 -13.30
CA PRO A 89 16.47 1.26 -14.50
C PRO A 89 16.19 0.40 -15.75
N GLU A 90 15.98 -0.89 -15.58
CA GLU A 90 15.65 -1.83 -16.66
C GLU A 90 14.29 -1.53 -17.31
N LEU A 91 13.43 -0.74 -16.65
CA LEU A 91 12.15 -0.30 -17.19
C LEU A 91 12.20 1.11 -17.79
N GLN A 92 13.38 1.68 -18.07
CA GLN A 92 13.50 3.04 -18.60
C GLN A 92 12.70 3.28 -19.89
N ASN A 93 12.56 2.26 -20.74
CA ASN A 93 11.83 2.34 -22.02
C ASN A 93 10.31 2.06 -21.89
N TYR A 94 9.82 1.82 -20.67
CA TYR A 94 8.40 1.63 -20.38
C TYR A 94 7.80 2.95 -19.86
N PRO A 95 6.47 3.14 -19.95
CA PRO A 95 5.83 4.33 -19.36
C PRO A 95 6.13 4.43 -17.86
N ASP A 96 5.96 5.62 -17.30
CA ASP A 96 6.01 5.78 -15.85
C ASP A 96 4.74 5.23 -15.19
N PRO A 97 4.86 4.67 -13.98
CA PRO A 97 3.68 4.24 -13.25
C PRO A 97 2.79 5.43 -12.89
N PRO A 98 1.47 5.22 -12.81
CA PRO A 98 0.56 6.27 -12.38
C PRO A 98 0.93 6.79 -11.00
N ARG A 99 0.72 8.10 -10.76
CA ARG A 99 0.93 8.70 -9.44
C ARG A 99 -0.23 8.32 -8.52
N HIS A 100 0.06 8.01 -7.25
CA HIS A 100 -0.98 7.76 -6.26
C HIS A 100 -1.41 9.08 -5.60
N PRO A 101 -2.70 9.45 -5.59
CA PRO A 101 -3.17 10.71 -4.98
C PRO A 101 -2.89 10.82 -3.47
N ILE A 102 -2.66 9.69 -2.80
CA ILE A 102 -2.39 9.60 -1.37
C ILE A 102 -1.04 8.90 -1.11
N GLU A 103 -0.07 9.05 -2.03
CA GLU A 103 1.28 8.51 -1.88
C GLU A 103 1.96 9.01 -0.60
N GLY A 104 2.41 8.07 0.23
CA GLY A 104 3.02 8.35 1.53
C GLY A 104 2.04 8.38 2.70
N LEU A 105 0.74 8.16 2.48
CA LEU A 105 -0.20 7.88 3.56
C LEU A 105 0.17 6.54 4.22
N ARG A 106 0.38 6.57 5.53
CA ARG A 106 0.72 5.39 6.34
C ARG A 106 -0.17 5.36 7.58
N PHE A 107 -0.73 4.20 7.87
CA PHE A 107 -1.65 4.05 8.99
C PHE A 107 -1.77 2.60 9.45
N ALA A 108 -2.26 2.40 10.67
CA ALA A 108 -2.77 1.12 11.12
C ALA A 108 -4.29 1.10 10.98
N ALA A 109 -4.84 0.02 10.42
CA ALA A 109 -6.27 -0.26 10.42
C ALA A 109 -6.62 -1.21 11.57
N GLU A 110 -7.60 -0.80 12.38
CA GLU A 110 -8.23 -1.57 13.45
C GLU A 110 -9.75 -1.56 13.22
N GLY A 111 -10.31 -2.66 12.72
CA GLY A 111 -11.69 -2.65 12.23
C GLY A 111 -11.87 -1.69 11.04
N GLU A 112 -12.85 -0.79 11.14
CA GLU A 112 -13.08 0.30 10.18
C GLU A 112 -12.28 1.58 10.50
N ASP A 113 -11.58 1.62 11.63
CA ASP A 113 -10.86 2.81 12.09
C ASP A 113 -9.44 2.85 11.53
N ILE A 114 -8.95 4.08 11.37
CA ILE A 114 -7.57 4.36 10.98
C ILE A 114 -6.85 5.01 12.16
N ILE A 115 -5.65 4.53 12.47
CA ILE A 115 -4.72 5.14 13.43
C ILE A 115 -3.45 5.58 12.71
N LEU A 116 -3.08 6.85 12.83
CA LEU A 116 -1.85 7.38 12.23
C LEU A 116 -1.19 8.45 13.11
N ASP A 117 0.07 8.77 12.80
CA ASP A 117 0.77 9.86 13.48
C ASP A 117 0.24 11.24 13.04
N GLU A 118 0.32 12.21 13.96
CA GLU A 118 -0.21 13.57 13.76
C GLU A 118 0.37 14.26 12.52
N LYS A 119 1.65 14.04 12.20
CA LYS A 119 2.30 14.61 11.01
C LYS A 119 1.68 14.05 9.72
N THR A 120 1.44 12.75 9.67
CA THR A 120 0.75 12.10 8.55
C THR A 120 -0.68 12.63 8.45
N TYR A 121 -1.35 12.85 9.58
CA TYR A 121 -2.72 13.38 9.59
C TYR A 121 -2.78 14.79 9.04
N GLN A 122 -1.90 15.68 9.48
CA GLN A 122 -1.85 17.06 8.98
C GLN A 122 -1.72 17.10 7.46
N ARG A 123 -0.85 16.25 6.88
CA ARG A 123 -0.64 16.15 5.42
C ARG A 123 -1.88 15.64 4.66
N PHE A 124 -2.67 14.76 5.27
CA PHE A 124 -3.79 14.07 4.62
C PHE A 124 -5.16 14.39 5.23
N SER A 125 -5.25 15.45 6.03
CA SER A 125 -6.45 15.84 6.79
C SER A 125 -7.68 16.04 5.89
N TRP A 126 -7.45 16.49 4.66
CA TRP A 126 -8.48 16.66 3.64
C TRP A 126 -9.24 15.36 3.31
N LEU A 127 -8.61 14.19 3.43
CA LEU A 127 -9.28 12.89 3.23
C LEU A 127 -10.33 12.60 4.31
N PHE A 128 -10.11 13.16 5.50
CA PHE A 128 -10.87 12.81 6.69
C PHE A 128 -11.82 13.95 7.10
N LYS A 129 -12.11 14.88 6.20
CA LYS A 129 -13.09 15.94 6.45
C LYS A 129 -14.46 15.33 6.77
N GLY A 130 -15.03 15.71 7.92
CA GLY A 130 -16.31 15.18 8.39
C GLY A 130 -16.22 13.88 9.19
N TYR A 131 -15.04 13.27 9.32
CA TYR A 131 -14.81 12.13 10.21
C TYR A 131 -14.51 12.62 11.64
N ARG A 132 -14.92 11.83 12.64
CA ARG A 132 -14.55 12.04 14.04
C ARG A 132 -13.09 11.63 14.24
N VAL A 133 -12.31 12.50 14.88
CA VAL A 133 -10.88 12.31 15.15
C VAL A 133 -10.60 12.43 16.64
N GLU A 134 -9.87 11.46 17.19
CA GLU A 134 -9.58 11.37 18.63
C GLU A 134 -8.07 11.15 18.85
N PRO A 135 -7.48 11.72 19.91
CA PRO A 135 -6.13 11.34 20.32
C PRO A 135 -6.10 9.87 20.76
N VAL A 136 -4.98 9.19 20.47
CA VAL A 136 -4.70 7.85 20.98
C VAL A 136 -3.58 7.96 21.99
N ASP A 137 -3.88 7.58 23.22
CA ASP A 137 -2.91 7.49 24.31
C ASP A 137 -1.84 6.40 24.07
#